data_AF-A0A972UD08-F1
#
_entry.id   AF-A0A972UD08-F1
#
_cell.length_a   1.000
_cell.length_b   1.000
_cell.length_c   1.000
_cell.angle_alpha   90.00
_cell.angle_beta   90.00
_cell.angle_gamma   90.00
#
_symmetry.space_group_name_H-M   'P 1'
#
loop_
_entity.id
_entity.type
_entity.pdbx_description
1 polymer ?
#
loop_
_entity_poly.entity_id
_entity_poly.type
_entity_poly.pdbx_seq_one_letter_code
_entity_poly.pdbx_strand_id
1 'polypeptide(L)'
;MENEQRLREFGKLITAIADGYIMRREEASEAYRQVILNLQPELQQGAFLSAHLMRGPTTEELSGAWEALDSYDTRKIQLDLDGPVCDIVGTGSDSLKTLNCS
;
A
#
# COMPACT_ATOMS: atom_id res chain seq x y z
N MET A 1 23.36 1.30 -14.11
CA MET A 1 22.83 0.01 -14.60
C MET A 1 21.82 -0.57 -13.62
N GLU A 2 22.17 -0.76 -12.34
CA GLU A 2 21.26 -1.30 -11.31
C GLU A 2 19.97 -0.48 -11.11
N ASN A 3 20.06 0.86 -11.13
CA ASN A 3 18.89 1.73 -11.04
C ASN A 3 17.93 1.56 -12.25
N GLU A 4 18.46 1.41 -13.46
CA GLU A 4 17.64 1.24 -14.66
C GLU A 4 16.92 -0.12 -14.68
N GLN A 5 17.58 -1.17 -14.19
CA GLN A 5 16.97 -2.49 -14.08
C GLN A 5 15.79 -2.47 -13.11
N ARG A 6 15.94 -1.84 -11.94
CA ARG A 6 14.85 -1.69 -10.95
C ARG A 6 13.65 -0.93 -11.51
N LEU A 7 13.88 0.15 -12.27
CA LEU A 7 12.83 0.91 -12.93
C LEU A 7 12.07 0.07 -13.99
N ARG A 8 12.80 -0.78 -14.73
CA ARG A 8 12.21 -1.67 -15.73
C ARG A 8 11.41 -2.81 -15.08
N GLU A 9 11.90 -3.38 -13.99
CA GLU A 9 11.22 -4.44 -13.25
C GLU A 9 9.91 -3.93 -12.63
N PHE A 10 9.92 -2.75 -12.01
CA PHE A 10 8.71 -2.14 -11.46
C PHE A 10 7.72 -1.74 -12.57
N GLY A 11 8.22 -1.21 -13.69
CA GLY A 11 7.40 -0.96 -14.89
C GLY A 11 6.71 -2.22 -15.41
N LYS A 12 7.42 -3.35 -15.47
CA LYS A 12 6.84 -4.65 -15.86
C LYS A 12 5.76 -5.11 -14.87
N LEU A 13 5.97 -4.91 -13.57
CA LEU A 13 4.98 -5.24 -12.56
C LEU A 13 3.68 -4.44 -12.76
N ILE A 14 3.79 -3.13 -13.05
CA ILE A 14 2.62 -2.28 -13.33
C ILE A 14 1.83 -2.84 -14.52
N THR A 15 2.51 -3.16 -15.63
CA THR A 15 1.86 -3.75 -16.81
C THR A 15 1.21 -5.09 -16.47
N ALA A 16 1.90 -5.97 -15.74
CA ALA A 16 1.35 -7.27 -15.35
C ALA A 16 0.07 -7.13 -14.49
N ILE A 17 0.07 -6.21 -13.53
CA ILE A 17 -1.13 -5.93 -12.70
C ILE A 17 -2.27 -5.40 -13.58
N ALA A 18 -1.98 -4.49 -14.51
CA ALA A 18 -2.99 -3.99 -15.45
C ALA A 18 -3.58 -5.11 -16.33
N ASP A 19 -2.78 -6.14 -16.65
CA ASP A 19 -3.20 -7.35 -17.38
C ASP A 19 -3.90 -8.40 -16.49
N GLY A 20 -4.15 -8.10 -15.21
CA GLY A 20 -4.88 -8.97 -14.28
C GLY A 20 -4.02 -9.83 -13.36
N TYR A 21 -2.70 -9.65 -13.34
CA TYR A 21 -1.83 -10.35 -12.40
C TYR A 21 -2.20 -10.01 -10.95
N ILE A 22 -2.34 -11.05 -10.12
CA ILE A 22 -2.56 -10.96 -8.68
C ILE A 22 -1.21 -11.18 -7.99
N MET A 23 -0.74 -10.18 -7.25
CA MET A 23 0.49 -10.30 -6.49
C MET A 23 0.28 -11.24 -5.29
N ARG A 24 1.34 -11.95 -4.91
CA ARG A 24 1.41 -12.57 -3.58
C ARG A 24 1.58 -11.49 -2.51
N ARG A 25 1.27 -11.84 -1.26
CA ARG A 25 1.39 -10.92 -0.12
C ARG A 25 2.78 -10.29 -0.01
N GLU A 26 3.84 -11.07 -0.19
CA GLU A 26 5.23 -10.59 -0.10
C GLU A 26 5.59 -9.65 -1.26
N GLU A 27 5.04 -9.91 -2.45
CA GLU A 27 5.25 -9.06 -3.63
C GLU A 27 4.54 -7.73 -3.47
N ALA A 28 3.31 -7.74 -2.94
CA ALA A 28 2.58 -6.54 -2.61
C ALA A 28 3.30 -5.72 -1.52
N SER A 29 3.79 -6.38 -0.47
CA SER A 29 4.58 -5.71 0.58
C SER A 29 5.84 -5.04 0.02
N GLU A 30 6.62 -5.73 -0.82
CA GLU A 30 7.81 -5.12 -1.44
C GLU A 30 7.46 -3.99 -2.40
N ALA A 31 6.39 -4.13 -3.21
CA ALA A 31 5.96 -3.07 -4.11
C ALA A 31 5.54 -1.81 -3.34
N TYR A 32 4.74 -1.96 -2.28
CA TYR A 32 4.35 -0.85 -1.42
C TYR A 32 5.52 -0.25 -0.65
N ARG A 33 6.49 -1.05 -0.19
CA ARG A 33 7.74 -0.54 0.40
C ARG A 33 8.47 0.39 -0.56
N GLN A 34 8.57 0.00 -1.83
CA GLN A 34 9.23 0.84 -2.84
C GLN A 34 8.49 2.16 -3.09
N VAL A 35 7.15 2.17 -3.00
CA VAL A 35 6.34 3.40 -3.08
C VAL A 35 6.54 4.27 -1.84
N ILE A 36 6.33 3.71 -0.64
CA ILE A 36 6.42 4.42 0.66
C ILE A 36 7.79 5.07 0.87
N LEU A 37 8.87 4.36 0.51
CA LEU A 37 10.24 4.86 0.64
C LEU A 37 10.70 5.70 -0.56
N ASN A 38 9.77 6.08 -1.46
CA ASN A 38 10.04 6.89 -2.65
C ASN A 38 11.17 6.35 -3.53
N LEU A 39 11.26 5.01 -3.66
CA LEU A 39 12.30 4.31 -4.43
C LEU A 39 11.98 4.25 -5.93
N GLN A 40 10.74 4.55 -6.31
CA GLN A 40 10.27 4.63 -7.70
C GLN A 40 9.89 6.06 -8.05
N PRO A 41 10.02 6.51 -9.32
CA PRO A 41 9.57 7.84 -9.74
C PRO A 41 8.06 8.03 -9.50
N GLU A 42 7.64 9.26 -9.20
CA GLU A 42 6.23 9.59 -8.92
C GLU A 42 5.26 9.07 -10.00
N LEU A 43 5.65 9.15 -11.27
CA LEU A 43 4.85 8.62 -12.37
C LEU A 43 4.61 7.11 -12.26
N GLN A 44 5.61 6.33 -11.87
CA GLN A 44 5.46 4.88 -11.67
C GLN A 44 4.68 4.56 -10.40
N GLN A 45 4.81 5.36 -9.34
CA GLN A 45 4.00 5.20 -8.12
C GLN A 45 2.52 5.40 -8.43
N GLY A 46 2.17 6.50 -9.10
CA GLY A 46 0.79 6.77 -9.51
C GLY A 46 0.24 5.69 -10.45
N ALA A 47 1.06 5.22 -11.39
CA ALA A 47 0.66 4.14 -12.31
C ALA A 47 0.44 2.81 -11.58
N PHE A 48 1.30 2.44 -10.63
CA PHE A 48 1.13 1.26 -9.79
C PHE A 48 -0.15 1.32 -8.98
N LEU A 49 -0.37 2.42 -8.24
CA LEU A 49 -1.57 2.60 -7.40
C LEU A 49 -2.85 2.56 -8.25
N SER A 50 -2.83 3.19 -9.43
CA SER A 50 -3.98 3.19 -10.35
C SER A 50 -4.25 1.80 -10.91
N ALA A 51 -3.22 1.10 -11.41
CA ALA A 51 -3.36 -0.25 -11.96
C ALA A 51 -3.86 -1.23 -10.90
N HIS A 52 -3.30 -1.17 -9.69
CA HIS A 52 -3.69 -2.04 -8.59
C HIS A 52 -5.14 -1.80 -8.17
N LEU A 53 -5.55 -0.53 -8.03
CA LEU A 53 -6.93 -0.15 -7.70
C LEU A 53 -7.92 -0.58 -8.80
N MET A 54 -7.61 -0.29 -10.06
CA MET A 54 -8.47 -0.63 -11.20
C MET A 54 -8.64 -2.14 -11.39
N ARG A 55 -7.58 -2.93 -11.15
CA ARG A 55 -7.65 -4.40 -11.19
C ARG A 55 -8.56 -4.96 -10.09
N GLY A 56 -8.61 -4.31 -8.94
CA GLY A 56 -9.32 -4.80 -7.76
C GLY A 56 -8.38 -5.58 -6.82
N PRO A 57 -7.83 -4.93 -5.78
CA PRO A 57 -6.95 -5.55 -4.80
C PRO A 57 -7.61 -6.73 -4.08
N THR A 58 -6.87 -7.82 -3.91
CA THR A 58 -7.29 -8.93 -3.04
C THR A 58 -6.93 -8.64 -1.58
N THR A 59 -7.54 -9.37 -0.64
CA THR A 59 -7.21 -9.27 0.79
C THR A 59 -5.75 -9.57 1.09
N GLU A 60 -5.13 -10.52 0.36
CA GLU A 60 -3.71 -10.85 0.53
C GLU A 60 -2.80 -9.69 0.11
N GLU A 61 -3.13 -9.02 -1.00
CA GLU A 61 -2.37 -7.86 -1.47
C GLU A 61 -2.54 -6.66 -0.54
N LEU A 62 -3.75 -6.41 -0.04
CA LEU A 62 -3.99 -5.37 0.96
C LEU A 62 -3.28 -5.67 2.29
N SER A 63 -3.18 -6.95 2.67
CA SER A 63 -2.41 -7.37 3.85
C SER A 63 -0.92 -7.11 3.66
N GLY A 64 -0.39 -7.33 2.45
CA GLY A 64 0.98 -6.97 2.09
C GLY A 64 1.22 -5.45 2.13
N ALA A 65 0.28 -4.66 1.59
CA ALA A 65 0.33 -3.20 1.67
C ALA A 65 0.35 -2.69 3.12
N TRP A 66 -0.52 -3.24 3.97
CA TRP A 66 -0.55 -2.93 5.40
C TRP A 66 0.77 -3.29 6.09
N GLU A 67 1.34 -4.45 5.78
CA GLU A 67 2.62 -4.90 6.35
C GLU A 67 3.78 -3.96 5.99
N ALA A 68 3.79 -3.41 4.78
CA ALA A 68 4.75 -2.40 4.38
C ALA A 68 4.57 -1.09 5.17
N LEU A 69 3.33 -0.63 5.35
CA LEU A 69 3.03 0.57 6.14
C LEU A 69 3.42 0.40 7.62
N ASP A 70 3.06 -0.72 8.24
CA ASP A 70 3.41 -1.03 9.63
C ASP A 70 4.94 -1.10 9.84
N SER A 71 5.66 -1.62 8.84
CA SER A 71 7.11 -1.83 8.93
C SER A 71 7.92 -0.57 8.62
N TYR A 72 7.49 0.24 7.65
CA TYR A 72 8.32 1.31 7.08
C TYR A 72 7.82 2.73 7.34
N ASP A 73 6.52 2.92 7.62
CA ASP A 73 5.92 4.25 7.81
C ASP A 73 5.27 4.45 9.20
N THR A 74 5.06 3.36 9.95
CA THR A 74 4.40 3.43 11.25
C THR A 74 5.39 3.53 12.40
N ARG A 75 5.25 4.57 13.25
CA ARG A 75 5.98 4.66 14.52
C ARG A 75 5.26 3.85 15.58
N LYS A 76 5.97 2.91 16.20
CA LYS A 76 5.43 2.04 17.24
C LYS A 76 5.65 2.66 18.62
N ILE A 77 4.58 2.75 19.41
CA ILE A 77 4.64 3.11 20.82
C ILE A 77 4.46 1.84 21.65
N GLN A 78 5.22 1.73 22.74
CA GLN A 78 5.03 0.71 23.75
C GLN A 78 4.36 1.36 24.94
N LEU A 79 3.21 0.83 25.31
CA LEU A 79 2.43 1.31 26.45
C LEU A 79 2.26 0.16 27.43
N ASP A 80 2.41 0.46 28.72
CA ASP A 80 2.06 -0.43 29.81
C ASP A 80 0.66 -0.04 30.29
N LEU A 81 -0.36 -0.75 29.81
CA LEU A 81 -1.77 -0.44 30.04
C LEU A 81 -2.50 -1.70 30.50
N ASP A 82 -3.32 -1.54 31.55
CA ASP A 82 -4.27 -2.54 32.01
C ASP A 82 -5.66 -2.30 31.41
N GLY A 83 -6.23 -3.34 30.78
CA GLY A 83 -7.60 -3.32 30.24
C GLY A 83 -7.69 -3.35 28.70
N PRO A 84 -8.92 -3.43 28.14
CA PRO A 84 -9.12 -3.51 26.69
C PRO A 84 -8.84 -2.18 25.98
N VAL A 85 -8.25 -2.26 24.79
CA VAL A 85 -8.02 -1.13 23.88
C VAL A 85 -8.86 -1.32 22.62
N CYS A 86 -9.45 -0.24 22.11
CA CYS A 86 -10.27 -0.23 20.90
C CYS A 86 -9.85 0.95 20.02
N ASP A 87 -9.97 0.78 18.71
CA ASP A 87 -9.77 1.83 17.72
C ASP A 87 -11.10 2.13 17.02
N ILE A 88 -11.40 3.41 16.81
CA ILE A 88 -12.61 3.89 16.11
C ILE A 88 -12.14 4.68 14.90
N VAL A 89 -12.23 4.06 13.73
CA VAL A 89 -11.69 4.62 12.48
C VAL A 89 -12.62 4.35 11.30
N GLY A 90 -12.51 5.19 10.27
CA GLY A 90 -13.15 5.00 8.99
C GLY A 90 -12.21 5.40 7.85
N THR A 91 -12.36 4.76 6.69
CA THR A 91 -11.60 5.13 5.48
C THR A 91 -11.97 6.52 4.95
N GLY A 92 -13.16 7.01 5.32
CA GLY A 92 -13.69 8.30 4.87
C GLY A 92 -13.98 8.33 3.37
N SER A 93 -13.96 9.54 2.81
CA SER A 93 -14.22 9.85 1.39
C SER A 93 -15.65 9.58 0.90
N ASP A 94 -16.63 9.47 1.80
CA ASP A 94 -18.03 9.58 1.41
C ASP A 94 -18.39 11.02 0.95
N SER A 95 -19.49 11.13 0.21
CA SER A 95 -19.96 12.42 -0.31
C SER A 95 -20.76 13.25 0.71
N LEU A 96 -21.00 12.74 1.93
CA LEU A 96 -22.02 13.25 2.85
C LEU A 96 -21.53 14.39 3.74
N LYS A 97 -20.23 14.72 3.74
CA LYS A 97 -19.62 15.87 4.46
C LYS A 97 -20.15 16.01 5.89
N THR A 98 -20.13 14.91 6.64
CA THR A 98 -20.61 14.87 8.01
C THR A 98 -19.66 15.59 8.97
N LEU A 99 -20.11 15.81 10.20
CA LEU A 99 -19.21 16.11 11.32
C LEU A 99 -18.31 14.88 11.58
N ASN A 100 -17.19 15.08 12.29
CA ASN A 100 -16.30 14.01 12.70
C ASN A 100 -16.97 13.19 13.81
N CYS A 101 -17.47 12.00 13.47
CA CYS A 101 -18.23 11.12 14.37
C CYS A 101 -17.51 9.80 14.71
N SER A 102 -16.37 9.53 14.06
CA SER A 102 -15.42 8.47 14.44
C SER A 102 -14.58 8.91 15.63
#